data_AF-A0A645F4D2-F1
#
_entry.id   AF-A0A645F4D2-F1
#
_cell.length_a   1.000
_cell.length_b   1.000
_cell.length_c   1.000
_cell.angle_alpha   90.00
_cell.angle_beta   90.00
_cell.angle_gamma   90.00
#
_symmetry.space_group_name_H-M   'P 1'
#
loop_
_entity.id
_entity.type
_entity.pdbx_description
1 polymer ?
#
loop_
_entity_poly.entity_id
_entity_poly.type
_entity_poly.pdbx_seq_one_letter_code
_entity_poly.pdbx_strand_id
1 'polypeptide(L)'
;MPFMSYQVSAEDAVRNAGRLMQEGGAQAVKLEGGREVCGQISAITRASIPVMAHLGLTPQSVNALGGYKVQAREAEAAHGLLLDALAVEEAGAFALVLECIPAKLAEWISRRLSIPTIGIGAGAGCDGQVLVYQDMLALYSDMCPKFVRRFADAGEVTRQGFRGYIDEVKAGSFPTEEHSFKMPDEVLSQVEEMSKAGKY
;
A
#
# COMPACT_ATOMS: atom_id res chain seq x y z
N MET A 1 2.14 -1.91 -9.68
CA MET A 1 3.35 -2.36 -10.36
C MET A 1 4.52 -1.68 -9.68
N PRO A 2 5.42 -2.48 -9.07
CA PRO A 2 6.61 -1.97 -8.39
C PRO A 2 7.55 -1.18 -9.31
N PHE A 3 8.43 -0.40 -8.69
CA PHE A 3 9.51 0.28 -9.40
C PHE A 3 10.36 -0.69 -10.21
N MET A 4 10.76 -0.29 -11.42
CA MET A 4 11.47 -1.08 -12.43
C MET A 4 10.72 -2.29 -13.00
N SER A 5 9.47 -2.55 -12.60
CA SER A 5 8.71 -3.69 -13.14
C SER A 5 7.95 -3.36 -14.44
N TYR A 6 7.90 -2.10 -14.86
CA TYR A 6 7.19 -1.67 -16.07
C TYR A 6 7.92 -0.57 -16.85
N GLN A 7 8.83 0.16 -16.21
CA GLN A 7 9.57 1.26 -16.81
C GLN A 7 10.56 0.78 -17.88
N VAL A 8 11.06 -0.45 -17.77
CA VAL A 8 12.12 -0.99 -18.65
C VAL A 8 11.63 -1.16 -20.09
N SER A 9 10.48 -1.79 -20.28
CA SER A 9 9.90 -2.03 -21.61
C SER A 9 8.41 -2.34 -21.52
N ALA A 10 7.68 -2.16 -22.61
CA ALA A 10 6.28 -2.55 -22.71
C ALA A 10 6.10 -4.09 -22.57
N GLU A 11 7.07 -4.88 -23.04
CA GLU A 11 7.05 -6.33 -22.87
C GLU A 11 7.15 -6.72 -21.39
N ASP A 12 8.10 -6.16 -20.66
CA ASP A 12 8.25 -6.41 -19.22
C ASP A 12 7.02 -5.95 -18.44
N ALA A 13 6.44 -4.80 -18.84
CA ALA A 13 5.21 -4.30 -18.25
C ALA A 13 4.07 -5.32 -18.40
N VAL A 14 3.87 -5.91 -19.59
CA VAL A 14 2.86 -6.94 -19.82
C VAL A 14 3.16 -8.23 -19.05
N ARG A 15 4.41 -8.72 -19.09
CA ARG A 15 4.81 -9.95 -18.37
C ARG A 15 4.57 -9.80 -16.87
N ASN A 16 5.03 -8.71 -16.28
CA ASN A 16 4.90 -8.46 -14.85
C ASN A 16 3.45 -8.17 -14.45
N ALA A 17 2.67 -7.48 -15.28
CA ALA A 17 1.24 -7.31 -15.05
C ALA A 17 0.52 -8.68 -15.05
N GLY A 18 0.82 -9.54 -16.03
CA GLY A 18 0.25 -10.89 -16.11
C GLY A 18 0.53 -11.72 -14.86
N ARG A 19 1.74 -11.66 -14.32
CA ARG A 19 2.10 -12.35 -13.07
C ARG A 19 1.31 -11.83 -11.87
N LEU A 20 1.12 -10.51 -11.73
CA LEU A 20 0.30 -9.94 -10.65
C LEU A 20 -1.16 -10.41 -10.72
N MET A 21 -1.69 -10.65 -11.92
CA MET A 21 -3.04 -11.17 -12.12
C MET A 21 -3.10 -12.68 -11.83
N GLN A 22 -2.23 -13.47 -12.46
CA GLN A 22 -2.28 -14.94 -12.42
C GLN A 22 -1.76 -15.52 -11.09
N GLU A 23 -0.61 -15.03 -10.62
CA GLU A 23 0.03 -15.50 -9.39
C GLU A 23 -0.49 -14.72 -8.18
N GLY A 24 -0.71 -13.42 -8.35
CA GLY A 24 -1.11 -12.51 -7.26
C GLY A 24 -2.62 -12.40 -7.04
N GLY A 25 -3.45 -12.94 -7.92
CA GLY A 25 -4.92 -12.89 -7.82
C GLY A 25 -5.51 -11.48 -7.99
N ALA A 26 -4.74 -10.52 -8.50
CA ALA A 26 -5.24 -9.18 -8.78
C ALA A 26 -6.24 -9.19 -9.95
N GLN A 27 -7.16 -8.23 -9.96
CA GLN A 27 -8.10 -8.00 -11.06
C GLN A 27 -7.75 -6.78 -11.92
N ALA A 28 -6.77 -6.00 -11.48
CA ALA A 28 -6.23 -4.84 -12.17
C ALA A 28 -4.82 -4.55 -11.65
N VAL A 29 -4.05 -3.77 -12.41
CA VAL A 29 -2.75 -3.28 -11.96
C VAL A 29 -2.73 -1.75 -11.91
N LYS A 30 -2.01 -1.18 -10.94
CA LYS A 30 -1.72 0.26 -10.87
C LYS A 30 -0.29 0.53 -11.29
N LEU A 31 -0.01 1.56 -12.09
CA LEU A 31 1.37 2.01 -12.35
C LEU A 31 1.49 3.54 -12.27
N GLU A 32 2.70 4.03 -12.04
CA GLU A 32 3.00 5.47 -11.86
C GLU A 32 3.62 6.07 -13.13
N GLY A 33 3.19 7.28 -13.49
CA GLY A 33 3.74 8.03 -14.62
C GLY A 33 2.67 8.58 -15.56
N GLY A 34 3.05 9.59 -16.34
CA GLY A 34 2.22 10.29 -17.33
C GLY A 34 2.41 9.79 -18.75
N ARG A 35 2.57 10.72 -19.68
CA ARG A 35 2.75 10.41 -21.12
C ARG A 35 3.87 9.41 -21.39
N GLU A 36 4.93 9.42 -20.60
CA GLU A 36 6.10 8.56 -20.74
C GLU A 36 5.81 7.06 -20.54
N VAL A 37 4.71 6.70 -19.87
CA VAL A 37 4.30 5.30 -19.64
C VAL A 37 3.06 4.90 -20.44
N CYS A 38 2.55 5.75 -21.34
CA CYS A 38 1.36 5.46 -22.13
C CYS A 38 1.55 4.23 -23.04
N GLY A 39 2.76 3.98 -23.55
CA GLY A 39 3.08 2.78 -24.32
C GLY A 39 2.88 1.49 -23.51
N GLN A 40 3.26 1.51 -22.24
CA GLN A 40 3.09 0.41 -21.28
C GLN A 40 1.62 0.22 -20.93
N ILE A 41 0.90 1.30 -20.60
CA ILE A 41 -0.55 1.25 -20.32
C ILE A 41 -1.26 0.60 -21.50
N SER A 42 -1.03 1.09 -22.71
CA SER A 42 -1.65 0.57 -23.93
C SER A 42 -1.28 -0.90 -24.21
N ALA A 43 -0.05 -1.32 -23.93
CA ALA A 43 0.35 -2.72 -24.08
C ALA A 43 -0.35 -3.65 -23.09
N ILE A 44 -0.45 -3.25 -21.82
CA ILE A 44 -1.11 -4.02 -20.76
C ILE A 44 -2.61 -4.12 -21.02
N THR A 45 -3.26 -3.02 -21.41
CA THR A 45 -4.70 -3.00 -21.69
C THR A 45 -5.05 -3.82 -22.93
N ARG A 46 -4.23 -3.79 -23.99
CA ARG A 46 -4.38 -4.70 -25.16
C ARG A 46 -4.21 -6.17 -24.80
N ALA A 47 -3.44 -6.49 -23.77
CA ALA A 47 -3.35 -7.83 -23.20
C ALA A 47 -4.56 -8.19 -22.30
N SER A 48 -5.62 -7.38 -22.32
CA SER A 48 -6.85 -7.55 -21.54
C SER A 48 -6.66 -7.44 -20.02
N ILE A 49 -5.64 -6.72 -19.56
CA ILE A 49 -5.41 -6.44 -18.14
C ILE A 49 -5.82 -4.99 -17.84
N PRO A 50 -6.80 -4.74 -16.93
CA PRO A 50 -7.18 -3.39 -16.56
C PRO A 50 -6.05 -2.62 -15.86
N VAL A 51 -5.83 -1.37 -16.26
CA VAL A 51 -4.79 -0.50 -15.70
C VAL A 51 -5.40 0.72 -15.01
N MET A 52 -5.03 0.93 -13.75
CA MET A 52 -5.25 2.19 -13.04
C MET A 52 -3.98 3.04 -13.13
N ALA A 53 -4.07 4.23 -13.72
CA ALA A 53 -2.96 5.17 -13.78
C ALA A 53 -2.75 5.86 -12.43
N HIS A 54 -1.58 6.45 -12.21
CA HIS A 54 -1.27 7.22 -11.01
C HIS A 54 -0.41 8.44 -11.35
N LEU A 55 -0.95 9.64 -11.10
CA LEU A 55 -0.33 10.93 -11.35
C LEU A 55 -0.29 11.82 -10.09
N GLY A 56 0.43 12.92 -10.18
CA GLY A 56 0.74 13.79 -9.05
C GLY A 56 2.05 13.36 -8.41
N LEU A 57 2.07 13.25 -7.09
CA LEU A 57 3.23 12.71 -6.37
C LEU A 57 3.30 11.20 -6.61
N THR A 58 4.32 10.75 -7.35
CA THR A 58 4.58 9.34 -7.62
C THR A 58 5.70 8.84 -6.70
N PRO A 59 5.39 8.07 -5.63
CA PRO A 59 6.38 7.69 -4.62
C PRO A 59 7.59 6.93 -5.16
N GLN A 60 7.46 6.20 -6.27
CA GLN A 60 8.60 5.51 -6.91
C GLN A 60 9.66 6.50 -7.41
N SER A 61 9.27 7.75 -7.65
CA SER A 61 10.13 8.84 -8.11
C SER A 61 10.59 9.76 -6.98
N VAL A 62 10.46 9.35 -5.70
CA VAL A 62 10.78 10.21 -4.53
C VAL A 62 12.18 10.83 -4.58
N ASN A 63 13.17 10.10 -5.11
CA ASN A 63 14.54 10.60 -5.24
C ASN A 63 14.66 11.69 -6.32
N ALA A 64 13.97 11.51 -7.46
CA ALA A 64 13.93 12.50 -8.53
C ALA A 64 13.12 13.76 -8.12
N LEU A 65 12.07 13.57 -7.33
CA LEU A 65 11.22 14.65 -6.80
C LEU A 65 11.85 15.37 -5.59
N GLY A 66 12.90 14.79 -5.00
CA GLY A 66 13.56 15.31 -3.80
C GLY A 66 12.64 15.28 -2.57
N GLY A 67 11.86 14.21 -2.41
CA GLY A 67 10.97 13.96 -1.27
C GLY A 67 9.47 14.05 -1.59
N TYR A 68 8.64 13.83 -0.56
CA TYR A 68 7.18 13.87 -0.64
C TYR A 68 6.65 15.31 -0.64
N LYS A 69 6.63 15.94 -1.82
CA LYS A 69 6.18 17.32 -2.01
C LYS A 69 4.86 17.38 -2.76
N VAL A 70 4.08 18.42 -2.50
CA VAL A 70 2.87 18.73 -3.27
C VAL A 70 3.26 19.05 -4.72
N GLN A 71 2.60 18.42 -5.68
CA GLN A 71 2.87 18.59 -7.11
C GLN A 71 1.92 19.63 -7.75
N ALA A 72 2.24 20.07 -8.98
CA ALA A 72 1.35 20.90 -9.82
C ALA A 72 0.87 22.21 -9.15
N ARG A 73 1.78 22.93 -8.49
CA ARG A 73 1.50 24.23 -7.86
C ARG A 73 1.49 25.40 -8.86
N GLU A 74 2.37 25.34 -9.84
CA GLU A 74 2.52 26.37 -10.88
C GLU A 74 1.68 26.03 -12.12
N ALA A 75 1.30 27.05 -12.89
CA ALA A 75 0.38 26.92 -14.01
C ALA A 75 0.87 25.92 -15.07
N GLU A 76 2.16 25.95 -15.41
CA GLU A 76 2.78 25.06 -16.40
C GLU A 76 2.74 23.60 -15.91
N ALA A 77 3.04 23.37 -14.63
CA ALA A 77 3.00 22.03 -14.04
C ALA A 77 1.56 21.51 -13.92
N ALA A 78 0.60 22.37 -13.57
CA ALA A 78 -0.81 22.02 -13.53
C ALA A 78 -1.37 21.69 -14.92
N HIS A 79 -0.97 22.44 -15.95
CA HIS A 79 -1.32 22.13 -17.32
C HIS A 79 -0.67 20.83 -17.81
N GLY A 80 0.61 20.61 -17.46
CA GLY A 80 1.29 19.34 -17.73
C GLY A 80 0.56 18.13 -17.13
N LEU A 81 0.13 18.24 -15.88
CA LEU A 81 -0.63 17.19 -15.19
C LEU A 81 -1.97 16.88 -15.88
N LEU A 82 -2.67 17.90 -16.40
CA LEU A 82 -3.89 17.67 -17.20
C LEU A 82 -3.58 16.90 -18.48
N LEU A 83 -2.52 17.28 -19.20
CA LEU A 83 -2.12 16.60 -20.43
C LEU A 83 -1.73 15.14 -20.15
N ASP A 84 -1.04 14.89 -19.04
CA ASP A 84 -0.72 13.53 -18.61
C ASP A 84 -1.99 12.75 -18.26
N ALA A 85 -2.95 13.36 -17.57
CA ALA A 85 -4.23 12.74 -17.21
C ALA A 85 -5.06 12.33 -18.43
N LEU A 86 -5.15 13.20 -19.43
CA LEU A 86 -5.82 12.90 -20.70
C LEU A 86 -5.08 11.80 -21.48
N ALA A 87 -3.76 11.83 -21.50
CA ALA A 87 -2.95 10.86 -22.23
C ALA A 87 -3.06 9.44 -21.64
N VAL A 88 -3.06 9.30 -20.31
CA VAL A 88 -3.19 7.97 -19.68
C VAL A 88 -4.60 7.40 -19.84
N GLU A 89 -5.63 8.26 -19.87
CA GLU A 89 -7.00 7.87 -20.24
C GLU A 89 -7.05 7.37 -21.69
N GLU A 90 -6.50 8.14 -22.65
CA GLU A 90 -6.44 7.74 -24.06
C GLU A 90 -5.66 6.43 -24.26
N ALA A 91 -4.61 6.19 -23.47
CA ALA A 91 -3.84 4.95 -23.49
C ALA A 91 -4.63 3.73 -22.99
N GLY A 92 -5.81 3.93 -22.39
CA GLY A 92 -6.74 2.89 -21.96
C GLY A 92 -6.76 2.62 -20.46
N ALA A 93 -6.24 3.52 -19.62
CA ALA A 93 -6.44 3.40 -18.18
C ALA A 93 -7.95 3.45 -17.85
N PHE A 94 -8.43 2.60 -16.95
CA PHE A 94 -9.85 2.58 -16.57
C PHE A 94 -10.18 3.50 -15.39
N ALA A 95 -9.16 3.95 -14.66
CA ALA A 95 -9.25 4.85 -13.52
C ALA A 95 -7.90 5.56 -13.30
N LEU A 96 -7.92 6.67 -12.58
CA LEU A 96 -6.73 7.49 -12.31
C LEU A 96 -6.62 7.86 -10.83
N VAL A 97 -5.51 7.51 -10.19
CA VAL A 97 -5.14 8.05 -8.87
C VAL A 97 -4.52 9.44 -9.05
N LEU A 98 -4.96 10.40 -8.24
CA LEU A 98 -4.36 11.72 -8.10
C LEU A 98 -3.81 11.89 -6.69
N GLU A 99 -2.48 11.97 -6.55
CA GLU A 99 -1.82 12.05 -5.24
C GLU A 99 -1.16 13.41 -4.99
N CYS A 100 -1.45 14.00 -3.83
CA CYS A 100 -0.79 15.19 -3.29
C CYS A 100 -0.74 16.39 -4.28
N ILE A 101 -1.91 16.75 -4.83
CA ILE A 101 -2.09 17.91 -5.72
C ILE A 101 -3.12 18.90 -5.15
N PRO A 102 -3.15 20.17 -5.61
CA PRO A 102 -4.16 21.14 -5.15
C PRO A 102 -5.59 20.66 -5.40
N ALA A 103 -6.44 20.76 -4.38
CA ALA A 103 -7.82 20.24 -4.43
C ALA A 103 -8.67 20.78 -5.59
N LYS A 104 -8.55 22.09 -5.88
CA LYS A 104 -9.26 22.72 -7.01
C LYS A 104 -8.80 22.16 -8.36
N LEU A 105 -7.53 21.82 -8.49
CA LEU A 105 -6.99 21.23 -9.72
C LEU A 105 -7.50 19.78 -9.87
N ALA A 106 -7.48 18.99 -8.79
CA ALA A 106 -8.00 17.63 -8.81
C ALA A 106 -9.48 17.58 -9.23
N GLU A 107 -10.33 18.42 -8.61
CA GLU A 107 -11.75 18.53 -8.97
C GLU A 107 -11.94 18.94 -10.44
N TRP A 108 -11.12 19.87 -10.91
CA TRP A 108 -11.18 20.36 -12.28
C TRP A 108 -10.74 19.32 -13.32
N ILE A 109 -9.74 18.48 -13.00
CA ILE A 109 -9.31 17.33 -13.80
C ILE A 109 -10.39 16.24 -13.78
N SER A 110 -10.91 15.89 -12.59
CA SER A 110 -11.94 14.84 -12.43
C SER A 110 -13.17 15.09 -13.31
N ARG A 111 -13.59 16.35 -13.46
CA ARG A 111 -14.74 16.73 -14.30
C ARG A 111 -14.48 16.63 -15.81
N ARG A 112 -13.24 16.42 -16.25
CA ARG A 112 -12.83 16.37 -17.66
C ARG A 112 -12.55 14.96 -18.16
N LEU A 113 -12.17 14.07 -17.26
CA LEU A 113 -11.97 12.68 -17.59
C LEU A 113 -13.33 11.96 -17.64
N SER A 114 -13.42 10.97 -18.51
CA SER A 114 -14.53 10.01 -18.55
C SER A 114 -14.32 8.86 -17.56
N ILE A 115 -13.07 8.59 -17.17
CA ILE A 115 -12.72 7.58 -16.17
C ILE A 115 -12.78 8.10 -14.73
N PRO A 116 -13.11 7.26 -13.73
CA PRO A 116 -13.13 7.68 -12.34
C PRO A 116 -11.75 8.11 -11.83
N THR A 117 -11.71 9.18 -11.05
CA THR A 117 -10.53 9.60 -10.31
C THR A 117 -10.59 9.22 -8.85
N ILE A 118 -9.46 8.79 -8.29
CA ILE A 118 -9.31 8.41 -6.89
C ILE A 118 -8.28 9.33 -6.23
N GLY A 119 -8.73 10.14 -5.27
CA GLY A 119 -7.89 11.11 -4.60
C GLY A 119 -7.17 10.55 -3.37
N ILE A 120 -5.92 10.98 -3.17
CA ILE A 120 -5.20 10.86 -1.89
C ILE A 120 -4.39 12.14 -1.67
N GLY A 121 -4.81 12.96 -0.70
CA GLY A 121 -4.28 14.31 -0.56
C GLY A 121 -4.59 15.22 -1.76
N ALA A 122 -5.67 14.92 -2.50
CA ALA A 122 -6.14 15.68 -3.66
C ALA A 122 -7.51 16.36 -3.41
N GLY A 123 -7.96 16.43 -2.15
CA GLY A 123 -9.27 16.99 -1.79
C GLY A 123 -10.46 16.08 -2.16
N ALA A 124 -11.67 16.56 -1.86
CA ALA A 124 -12.91 15.78 -1.98
C ALA A 124 -13.55 15.83 -3.39
N GLY A 125 -12.94 16.53 -4.35
CA GLY A 125 -13.48 16.69 -5.70
C GLY A 125 -13.17 15.56 -6.68
N CYS A 126 -12.47 14.51 -6.24
CA CYS A 126 -12.31 13.26 -6.99
C CYS A 126 -13.53 12.34 -6.77
N ASP A 127 -13.76 11.38 -7.67
CA ASP A 127 -14.92 10.47 -7.62
C ASP A 127 -14.83 9.44 -6.47
N GLY A 128 -13.62 9.12 -6.03
CA GLY A 128 -13.34 8.27 -4.88
C GLY A 128 -12.13 8.75 -4.09
N GLN A 129 -11.83 8.04 -3.01
CA GLN A 129 -10.71 8.33 -2.12
C GLN A 129 -9.95 7.06 -1.77
N VAL A 130 -8.65 7.18 -1.54
CA VAL A 130 -7.80 6.09 -1.02
C VAL A 130 -6.93 6.60 0.12
N LEU A 131 -6.74 5.75 1.13
CA LEU A 131 -5.76 5.96 2.19
C LEU A 131 -5.04 4.65 2.49
N VAL A 132 -3.82 4.77 3.00
CA VAL A 132 -3.07 3.64 3.55
C VAL A 132 -3.71 3.25 4.89
N TYR A 133 -4.11 1.99 5.04
CA TYR A 133 -4.90 1.58 6.21
C TYR A 133 -4.11 1.69 7.52
N GLN A 134 -2.79 1.51 7.48
CA GLN A 134 -1.93 1.65 8.65
C GLN A 134 -1.91 3.10 9.16
N ASP A 135 -1.91 4.07 8.25
CA ASP A 135 -1.95 5.49 8.59
C ASP A 135 -3.31 5.87 9.15
N MET A 136 -4.39 5.41 8.51
CA MET A 136 -5.76 5.73 8.95
C MET A 136 -6.14 5.08 10.28
N LEU A 137 -5.50 3.96 10.65
CA LEU A 137 -5.68 3.26 11.93
C LEU A 137 -4.58 3.54 12.96
N ALA A 138 -3.65 4.44 12.65
CA ALA A 138 -2.52 4.82 13.50
C ALA A 138 -1.70 3.63 14.04
N LEU A 139 -1.46 2.62 13.20
CA LEU A 139 -0.70 1.43 13.61
C LEU A 139 0.76 1.75 13.94
N TYR A 140 1.33 2.76 13.29
CA TYR A 140 2.68 3.26 13.56
C TYR A 140 2.60 4.69 14.08
N SER A 141 3.40 5.02 15.10
CA SER A 141 3.28 6.26 15.86
C SER A 141 4.01 7.45 15.23
N ASP A 142 4.93 7.22 14.31
CA ASP A 142 6.06 8.14 14.14
C ASP A 142 5.89 9.12 12.96
N MET A 143 4.93 8.87 12.06
CA MET A 143 4.57 9.82 10.99
C MET A 143 3.11 9.68 10.60
N CYS A 144 2.42 10.82 10.51
CA CYS A 144 1.10 10.91 9.89
C CYS A 144 1.16 12.01 8.82
N PRO A 145 1.10 11.70 7.52
CA PRO A 145 1.05 12.71 6.48
C PRO A 145 -0.12 13.68 6.71
N LYS A 146 0.06 14.96 6.35
CA LYS A 146 -0.93 16.02 6.62
C LYS A 146 -2.33 15.72 6.05
N PHE A 147 -2.41 14.96 4.96
CA PHE A 147 -3.67 14.60 4.31
C PHE A 147 -4.38 13.38 4.94
N VAL A 148 -3.76 12.71 5.91
CA VAL A 148 -4.35 11.56 6.58
C VAL A 148 -5.18 12.02 7.76
N ARG A 149 -6.44 11.56 7.82
CA ARG A 149 -7.24 11.54 9.03
C ARG A 149 -7.08 10.19 9.71
N ARG A 150 -6.80 10.19 11.02
CA ARG A 150 -6.92 8.99 11.86
C ARG A 150 -8.39 8.73 12.16
N PHE A 151 -8.86 7.54 11.82
CA PHE A 151 -10.23 7.08 12.07
C PHE A 151 -10.32 6.19 13.31
N ALA A 152 -9.21 5.56 13.71
CA ALA A 152 -9.04 4.82 14.96
C ALA A 152 -7.56 4.84 15.40
N ASP A 153 -7.29 4.41 16.64
CA ASP A 153 -5.93 4.21 17.17
C ASP A 153 -5.73 2.74 17.56
N ALA A 154 -5.66 1.88 16.54
CA ALA A 154 -5.40 0.46 16.74
C ALA A 154 -3.96 0.19 17.19
N GLY A 155 -3.04 1.13 16.91
CA GLY A 155 -1.67 1.06 17.39
C GLY A 155 -1.60 1.10 18.92
N GLU A 156 -2.39 1.95 19.57
CA GLU A 156 -2.41 2.02 21.03
C GLU A 156 -3.01 0.76 21.67
N VAL A 157 -4.11 0.26 21.13
CA VAL A 157 -4.72 -1.01 21.59
C VAL A 157 -3.70 -2.17 21.49
N THR A 158 -2.98 -2.24 20.37
CA THR A 158 -1.94 -3.24 20.14
C THR A 158 -0.79 -3.10 21.15
N ARG A 159 -0.32 -1.86 21.40
CA ARG A 159 0.73 -1.59 22.40
C ARG A 159 0.29 -1.97 23.81
N GLN A 160 -0.97 -1.72 24.16
CA GLN A 160 -1.52 -2.11 25.47
C GLN A 160 -1.48 -3.64 25.66
N GLY A 161 -1.90 -4.41 24.65
CA GLY A 161 -1.83 -5.88 24.69
C GLY A 161 -0.40 -6.39 24.90
N PHE A 162 0.57 -5.84 24.16
CA PHE A 162 1.98 -6.20 24.33
C PHE A 162 2.52 -5.83 25.71
N ARG A 163 2.19 -4.66 26.25
CA ARG A 163 2.59 -4.25 27.61
C ARG A 163 2.02 -5.21 28.66
N GLY A 164 0.72 -5.51 28.58
CA GLY A 164 0.07 -6.45 29.49
C GLY A 164 0.74 -7.84 29.48
N TYR A 165 0.99 -8.38 28.29
CA TYR A 165 1.74 -9.64 28.13
C TYR A 165 3.14 -9.57 28.76
N ILE A 166 3.90 -8.52 28.46
CA ILE A 166 5.26 -8.33 29.02
C ILE A 166 5.21 -8.27 30.55
N ASP A 167 4.25 -7.53 31.10
CA ASP A 167 4.11 -7.34 32.54
C ASP A 167 3.76 -8.66 33.25
N GLU A 168 2.80 -9.42 32.72
CA GLU A 168 2.40 -10.71 33.31
C GLU A 168 3.49 -11.78 33.21
N VAL A 169 4.23 -11.84 32.10
CA VAL A 169 5.39 -12.74 31.95
C VAL A 169 6.48 -12.39 32.95
N LYS A 170 6.82 -11.10 33.09
CA LYS A 170 7.84 -10.64 34.04
C LYS A 170 7.43 -10.87 35.49
N ALA A 171 6.15 -10.74 35.79
CA ALA A 171 5.60 -11.03 37.11
C ALA A 171 5.49 -12.54 37.40
N GLY A 172 5.63 -13.40 36.37
CA GLY A 172 5.42 -14.84 36.49
C GLY A 172 3.94 -15.21 36.68
N SER A 173 3.00 -14.30 36.44
CA SER A 173 1.56 -14.56 36.53
C SER A 173 1.00 -15.19 35.25
N PHE A 174 1.75 -15.12 34.15
CA PHE A 174 1.48 -15.86 32.91
C PHE A 174 2.71 -16.70 32.49
N PRO A 175 2.53 -17.95 32.04
CA PRO A 175 1.26 -18.70 31.95
C PRO A 175 0.73 -19.15 33.32
N THR A 176 -0.60 -19.33 33.42
CA THR A 176 -1.26 -19.97 34.57
C THR A 176 -1.48 -21.48 34.32
N GLU A 177 -2.07 -22.21 35.26
CA GLU A 177 -2.46 -23.62 35.06
C GLU A 177 -3.43 -23.81 33.88
N GLU A 178 -4.34 -22.87 33.63
CA GLU A 178 -5.28 -22.92 32.48
C GLU A 178 -4.54 -22.89 31.14
N HIS A 179 -3.38 -22.22 31.12
CA HIS A 179 -2.53 -22.08 29.95
C HIS A 179 -1.43 -23.16 29.89
N SER A 180 -1.45 -24.14 30.79
CA SER A 180 -0.41 -25.15 30.95
C SER A 180 -0.98 -26.58 30.86
N PHE A 181 -0.15 -27.52 30.42
CA PHE A 181 -0.53 -28.93 30.37
C PHE A 181 0.10 -29.70 31.53
N LYS A 182 -0.66 -30.64 32.11
CA LYS A 182 -0.20 -31.47 33.22
C LYS A 182 0.50 -32.73 32.71
N MET A 183 1.56 -33.13 33.39
CA MET A 183 2.22 -34.43 33.23
C MET A 183 2.15 -35.16 34.57
N PRO A 184 1.80 -36.46 34.61
CA PRO A 184 1.89 -37.25 35.84
C PRO A 184 3.34 -37.35 36.33
N ASP A 185 3.56 -37.27 37.64
CA ASP A 185 4.89 -37.29 38.24
C ASP A 185 5.65 -38.59 37.94
N GLU A 186 4.92 -39.70 37.75
CA GLU A 186 5.51 -41.00 37.38
C GLU A 186 6.15 -40.95 36.00
N VAL A 187 5.53 -40.24 35.05
CA VAL A 187 6.07 -40.09 33.69
C VAL A 187 7.33 -39.24 33.71
N LEU A 188 7.35 -38.16 34.50
CA LEU A 188 8.54 -37.32 34.65
C LEU A 188 9.70 -38.10 35.29
N SER A 189 9.42 -38.89 36.32
CA SER A 189 10.40 -39.73 37.00
C SER A 189 11.07 -40.73 36.04
N GLN A 190 10.28 -41.35 35.14
CA GLN A 190 10.80 -42.25 34.12
C GLN A 190 11.72 -41.53 33.12
N VAL A 191 11.37 -40.31 32.71
CA VAL A 191 12.21 -39.47 31.82
C VAL A 191 13.54 -39.17 32.50
N GLU A 192 13.54 -38.78 33.78
CA GLU A 192 14.77 -38.50 34.54
C GLU A 192 15.70 -39.73 34.66
N GLU A 193 15.14 -40.91 34.91
CA GLU A 193 15.91 -42.17 34.95
C GLU A 193 16.53 -42.50 33.59
N MET A 194 15.76 -42.35 32.50
CA MET A 194 16.26 -42.57 31.14
C MET A 194 17.42 -41.63 30.78
N SER A 195 17.36 -40.36 31.21
CA SER A 195 18.45 -39.40 30.99
C SER A 195 19.72 -39.71 31.79
N LYS A 196 19.61 -40.18 33.04
CA LYS A 196 20.78 -40.57 33.86
C LYS A 196 21.43 -41.86 33.37
N ALA A 197 20.65 -42.78 32.80
CA ALA A 197 21.14 -44.06 32.31
C ALA A 197 21.89 -43.95 30.96
N GLY A 198 22.08 -42.75 30.40
CA GLY A 198 22.71 -42.57 29.09
C GLY A 198 21.95 -43.27 27.97
N LYS A 199 20.61 -43.43 28.11
CA LYS A 199 19.75 -43.99 27.06
C LYS A 199 19.43 -43.00 25.94
N TYR A 200 20.15 -41.87 25.92
CA TYR A 200 20.40 -40.98 24.78
C TYR A 200 21.84 -40.47 24.86
#